data_AF-A0A1V5JEB6-F1
#
_entry.id   AF-A0A1V5JEB6-F1
#
_cell.length_a   1.000
_cell.length_b   1.000
_cell.length_c   1.000
_cell.angle_alpha   90.00
_cell.angle_beta   90.00
_cell.angle_gamma   90.00
#
_symmetry.space_group_name_H-M   'P 1'
#
loop_
_entity.id
_entity.type
_entity.pdbx_description
1 polymer ?
#
loop_
_entity_poly.entity_id
_entity_poly.type
_entity_poly.pdbx_seq_one_letter_code
_entity_poly.pdbx_strand_id
1 'polypeptide(L)'
;MKAQFEPGATYSLMCRKGAFSDIFGTANDSATYNISVATAEDYGSLMVRLSGYEGKVIIQLTGDRDKVVREVSVTSPGEVSFPLLDKGKYRLKAIYDLDSDGKWTTGDFNAGRQPEPVTYYPDELEVKINWALEQDWDIGEMYVKNVSLRSKPTTRR
;
A
#
# COMPACT_ATOMS: atom_id res chain seq x y z
N MET A 1 28.62 10.88 5.58
CA MET A 1 27.55 11.87 5.79
C MET A 1 26.26 11.30 5.22
N LYS A 2 25.18 11.17 6.02
CA LYS A 2 23.83 10.91 5.52
C LYS A 2 23.09 12.24 5.58
N ALA A 3 22.90 12.89 4.44
CA ALA A 3 22.04 14.08 4.36
C ALA A 3 20.60 13.58 4.14
N GLN A 4 19.68 13.97 5.01
CA GLN A 4 18.26 13.70 4.84
C GLN A 4 17.65 14.77 3.93
N PHE A 5 16.72 14.38 3.07
CA PHE A 5 15.96 15.33 2.27
C PHE A 5 15.02 16.13 3.17
N GLU A 6 15.01 17.45 3.01
CA GLU A 6 14.12 18.34 3.75
C GLU A 6 12.75 18.41 3.04
N PRO A 7 11.64 18.16 3.75
CA PRO A 7 10.30 18.31 3.20
C PRO A 7 10.06 19.73 2.64
N GLY A 8 9.49 19.83 1.44
CA GLY A 8 9.23 21.11 0.76
C GLY A 8 10.43 21.68 0.00
N ALA A 9 11.64 21.14 0.20
CA ALA A 9 12.81 21.59 -0.53
C ALA A 9 12.85 21.00 -1.96
N THR A 10 13.44 21.77 -2.87
CA THR A 10 13.74 21.31 -4.23
C THR A 10 15.24 21.11 -4.37
N TYR A 11 15.62 19.91 -4.78
CA TYR A 11 17.00 19.52 -5.04
C TYR A 11 17.22 19.41 -6.55
N SER A 12 18.41 19.79 -7.01
CA SER A 12 18.79 19.63 -8.41
C SER A 12 19.96 18.66 -8.51
N LEU A 13 19.76 17.57 -9.25
CA LEU A 13 20.81 16.63 -9.63
C LEU A 13 21.30 17.03 -11.02
N MET A 14 22.51 17.58 -11.08
CA MET A 14 23.16 17.93 -12.34
C MET A 14 24.19 16.87 -12.74
N CYS A 15 23.93 16.22 -13.85
CA CYS A 15 24.82 15.27 -14.51
C CYS A 15 25.56 16.03 -15.60
N ARG A 16 26.85 16.30 -15.37
CA ARG A 16 27.70 17.02 -16.32
C ARG A 16 28.04 16.13 -17.51
N LYS A 17 28.57 16.73 -18.57
CA LYS A 17 29.10 16.00 -19.73
C LYS A 17 30.08 14.92 -19.32
N GLY A 18 29.88 13.72 -19.84
CA GLY A 18 30.71 12.57 -19.50
C GLY A 18 30.44 11.94 -18.14
N ALA A 19 29.39 12.35 -17.42
CA ALA A 19 29.07 11.75 -16.12
C ALA A 19 28.68 10.27 -16.22
N PHE A 20 28.08 9.86 -17.36
CA PHE A 20 27.74 8.47 -17.64
C PHE A 20 28.19 8.10 -19.05
N SER A 21 28.60 6.85 -19.23
CA SER A 21 28.91 6.24 -20.52
C SER A 21 28.16 4.92 -20.67
N ASP A 22 27.75 4.60 -21.89
CA ASP A 22 27.17 3.30 -22.21
C ASP A 22 28.25 2.24 -22.51
N ILE A 23 27.82 1.00 -22.74
CA ILE A 23 28.71 -0.11 -23.07
C ILE A 23 29.43 0.06 -24.43
N PHE A 24 29.00 1.03 -25.25
CA PHE A 24 29.57 1.34 -26.57
C PHE A 24 30.50 2.57 -26.52
N GLY A 25 30.73 3.15 -25.34
CA GLY A 25 31.63 4.29 -25.15
C GLY A 25 30.99 5.65 -25.45
N THR A 26 29.68 5.71 -25.70
CA THR A 26 28.97 6.99 -25.87
C THR A 26 28.71 7.63 -24.51
N ALA A 27 29.15 8.88 -24.37
CA ALA A 27 28.99 9.64 -23.13
C ALA A 27 27.73 10.53 -23.16
N ASN A 28 27.09 10.72 -22.00
CA ASN A 28 26.03 11.72 -21.79
C ASN A 28 26.57 13.15 -22.08
N ASP A 29 25.76 13.99 -22.75
CA ASP A 29 26.07 15.40 -23.01
C ASP A 29 25.87 16.33 -21.78
N SER A 30 24.66 16.56 -21.29
CA SER A 30 24.43 17.03 -19.91
C SER A 30 22.95 16.84 -19.58
N ALA A 31 22.64 16.54 -18.32
CA ALA A 31 21.26 16.37 -17.89
C ALA A 31 21.06 16.96 -16.49
N THR A 32 19.94 17.66 -16.30
CA THR A 32 19.56 18.21 -15.00
C THR A 32 18.20 17.63 -14.61
N TYR A 33 18.12 17.04 -13.42
CA TYR A 33 16.89 16.50 -12.85
C TYR A 33 16.54 17.26 -11.58
N ASN A 34 15.35 17.85 -11.54
CA ASN A 34 14.84 18.53 -10.36
C ASN A 34 13.97 17.55 -9.58
N ILE A 35 14.24 17.44 -8.28
CA ILE A 35 13.54 16.56 -7.35
C ILE A 35 12.87 17.48 -6.33
N SER A 36 11.56 17.56 -6.38
CA SER A 36 10.76 18.26 -5.37
C SER A 36 10.34 17.28 -4.28
N VAL A 37 10.69 17.57 -3.04
CA VAL A 37 10.35 16.72 -1.89
C VAL A 37 9.00 17.18 -1.35
N ALA A 38 7.98 16.34 -1.47
CA ALA A 38 6.65 16.68 -0.96
C ALA A 38 6.67 16.77 0.58
N THR A 39 5.83 17.65 1.11
CA THR A 39 5.63 17.84 2.56
C THR A 39 4.67 16.81 3.12
N ALA A 40 4.63 16.64 4.44
CA ALA A 40 3.64 15.77 5.08
C ALA A 40 2.20 16.20 4.77
N GLU A 41 2.00 17.50 4.53
CA GLU A 41 0.70 18.09 4.17
C GLU A 41 0.26 17.73 2.76
N ASP A 42 1.18 17.32 1.87
CA ASP A 42 0.88 16.85 0.51
C ASP A 42 0.30 15.43 0.49
N TYR A 43 0.26 14.75 1.63
CA TYR A 43 -0.25 13.39 1.77
C TYR A 43 -1.44 13.32 2.73
N GLY A 44 -2.22 12.25 2.62
CA GLY A 44 -3.18 11.85 3.64
C GLY A 44 -2.61 10.79 4.59
N SER A 45 -3.37 10.48 5.62
CA SER A 45 -3.14 9.34 6.51
C SER A 45 -4.42 8.55 6.72
N LEU A 46 -4.27 7.25 6.95
CA LEU A 46 -5.36 6.33 7.28
C LEU A 46 -5.00 5.59 8.56
N MET A 47 -5.88 5.63 9.56
CA MET A 47 -5.81 4.82 10.76
C MET A 47 -7.00 3.88 10.81
N VAL A 48 -6.74 2.61 11.08
CA VAL A 48 -7.76 1.56 11.11
C VAL A 48 -7.74 0.90 12.48
N ARG A 49 -8.87 0.89 13.18
CA ARG A 49 -9.07 0.18 14.44
C ARG A 49 -9.69 -1.18 14.15
N LEU A 50 -9.02 -2.25 14.56
CA LEU A 50 -9.43 -3.63 14.35
C LEU A 50 -10.12 -4.18 15.58
N SER A 51 -11.27 -4.82 15.38
CA SER A 51 -12.05 -5.48 16.44
C SER A 51 -12.65 -6.80 15.93
N GLY A 52 -13.23 -7.60 16.84
CA GLY A 52 -13.99 -8.81 16.49
C GLY A 52 -13.17 -10.09 16.27
N TYR A 53 -11.84 -10.00 16.11
CA TYR A 53 -10.95 -11.15 16.00
C TYR A 53 -9.72 -11.00 16.90
N GLU A 54 -9.31 -12.09 17.56
CA GLU A 54 -8.09 -12.17 18.36
C GLU A 54 -7.06 -13.08 17.66
N GLY A 55 -5.93 -12.52 17.24
CA GLY A 55 -4.90 -13.27 16.53
C GLY A 55 -4.02 -12.41 15.63
N LYS A 56 -3.06 -13.04 14.96
CA LYS A 56 -2.22 -12.34 13.98
C LYS A 56 -3.00 -12.12 12.68
N VAL A 57 -2.93 -10.90 12.18
CA VAL A 57 -3.53 -10.52 10.92
C VAL A 57 -2.57 -9.65 10.11
N ILE A 58 -2.64 -9.78 8.80
CA ILE A 58 -1.89 -8.96 7.87
C ILE A 58 -2.89 -8.03 7.20
N ILE A 59 -2.73 -6.72 7.41
CA ILE A 59 -3.55 -5.69 6.79
C ILE A 59 -2.83 -5.17 5.55
N GLN A 60 -3.43 -5.40 4.39
CA GLN A 60 -3.00 -4.90 3.10
C GLN A 60 -3.84 -3.69 2.70
N LEU A 61 -3.17 -2.58 2.38
CA LEU A 61 -3.75 -1.45 1.68
C LEU A 61 -3.50 -1.62 0.19
N THR A 62 -4.57 -1.79 -0.58
CA THR A 62 -4.50 -1.96 -2.04
C THR A 62 -5.05 -0.72 -2.75
N GLY A 63 -4.37 -0.30 -3.82
CA GLY A 63 -4.80 0.81 -4.68
C GLY A 63 -5.57 0.32 -5.90
N ASP A 64 -5.41 1.04 -7.02
CA ASP A 64 -6.02 0.65 -8.31
C ASP A 64 -5.59 -0.77 -8.73
N ARG A 65 -6.55 -1.53 -9.28
CA ARG A 65 -6.40 -2.91 -9.76
C ARG A 65 -5.85 -3.89 -8.71
N ASP A 66 -6.21 -3.74 -7.44
CA ASP A 66 -5.78 -4.60 -6.32
C ASP A 66 -4.25 -4.64 -6.14
N LYS A 67 -3.51 -3.63 -6.62
CA LYS A 67 -2.06 -3.54 -6.39
C LYS A 67 -1.81 -3.23 -4.92
N VAL A 68 -1.02 -4.07 -4.24
CA VAL A 68 -0.60 -3.82 -2.86
C VAL A 68 0.29 -2.58 -2.81
N VAL A 69 -0.17 -1.57 -2.06
CA VAL A 69 0.55 -0.31 -1.85
C VAL A 69 1.35 -0.41 -0.56
N ARG A 70 0.74 -0.93 0.51
CA ARG A 70 1.38 -1.21 1.79
C ARG A 70 0.79 -2.44 2.45
N GLU A 71 1.58 -3.05 3.31
CA GLU A 71 1.23 -4.23 4.09
C GLU A 71 1.80 -4.08 5.49
N VAL A 72 1.03 -4.44 6.51
CA VAL A 72 1.44 -4.42 7.91
C VAL A 72 0.89 -5.67 8.61
N SER A 73 1.77 -6.41 9.28
CA SER A 73 1.39 -7.52 10.16
C SER A 73 1.17 -6.99 11.58
N VAL A 74 0.02 -7.29 12.18
CA VAL A 74 -0.38 -6.81 13.51
C VAL A 74 -1.12 -7.92 14.26
N THR A 75 -1.13 -7.83 15.59
CA THR A 75 -2.00 -8.66 16.43
C THR A 75 -3.30 -7.90 16.68
N SER A 76 -4.43 -8.47 16.29
CA SER A 76 -5.78 -7.96 16.58
C SER A 76 -6.26 -8.46 17.95
N PRO A 77 -7.07 -7.69 18.70
CA PRO A 77 -7.53 -6.32 18.43
C PRO A 77 -6.40 -5.28 18.58
N GLY A 78 -6.47 -4.20 17.82
CA GLY A 78 -5.44 -3.17 17.80
C GLY A 78 -5.66 -2.10 16.74
N GLU A 79 -4.66 -1.23 16.54
CA GLU A 79 -4.72 -0.16 15.55
C GLU A 79 -3.59 -0.29 14.52
N VAL A 80 -3.89 0.04 13.27
CA VAL A 80 -2.92 0.08 12.17
C VAL A 80 -2.95 1.45 11.53
N SER A 81 -1.78 2.06 11.36
CA SER A 81 -1.65 3.38 10.71
C SER A 81 -0.87 3.30 9.40
N PHE A 82 -1.38 4.01 8.40
CA PHE A 82 -0.77 4.19 7.09
C PHE A 82 -0.55 5.69 6.86
N PRO A 83 0.59 6.24 7.28
CA PRO A 83 0.93 7.65 7.07
C PRO A 83 1.47 7.89 5.66
N LEU A 84 1.41 9.12 5.16
CA LEU A 84 1.99 9.52 3.86
C LEU A 84 1.41 8.75 2.67
N LEU A 85 0.07 8.75 2.55
CA LEU A 85 -0.64 8.18 1.42
C LEU A 85 -0.93 9.25 0.36
N ASP A 86 -0.67 8.92 -0.90
CA ASP A 86 -1.07 9.75 -2.03
C ASP A 86 -2.59 9.87 -2.07
N LYS A 87 -3.10 11.01 -2.57
CA LYS A 87 -4.54 11.17 -2.84
C LYS A 87 -5.02 10.10 -3.80
N GLY A 88 -6.05 9.36 -3.42
CA GLY A 88 -6.58 8.28 -4.24
C GLY A 88 -7.64 7.46 -3.55
N LYS A 89 -8.11 6.44 -4.26
CA LYS A 89 -9.04 5.44 -3.77
C LYS A 89 -8.26 4.20 -3.36
N TYR A 90 -8.52 3.73 -2.15
CA TYR A 90 -7.87 2.58 -1.57
C TYR A 90 -8.90 1.58 -1.05
N ARG A 91 -8.46 0.34 -0.91
CA ARG A 91 -9.22 -0.74 -0.31
C ARG A 91 -8.36 -1.41 0.74
N LEU A 92 -9.01 -1.91 1.79
CA LEU A 92 -8.37 -2.66 2.85
C LEU A 92 -8.72 -4.14 2.71
N LYS A 93 -7.72 -4.97 2.97
CA LYS A 93 -7.82 -6.41 3.01
C LYS A 93 -7.11 -6.91 4.26
N ALA A 94 -7.81 -7.71 5.05
CA ALA A 94 -7.31 -8.39 6.23
C ALA A 94 -7.10 -9.86 5.87
N ILE A 95 -5.91 -10.36 6.14
CA ILE A 95 -5.53 -11.75 5.96
C ILE A 95 -5.29 -12.32 7.34
N TYR A 96 -5.92 -13.44 7.65
CA TYR A 96 -5.79 -14.10 8.95
C TYR A 96 -4.60 -15.03 8.87
N ASP A 97 -3.51 -14.64 9.53
CA ASP A 97 -2.23 -15.34 9.54
C ASP A 97 -2.30 -16.47 10.57
N LEU A 98 -2.69 -17.67 10.08
CA LEU A 98 -3.01 -18.81 10.93
C LEU A 98 -1.74 -19.55 11.37
N ASP A 99 -0.67 -19.49 10.58
CA ASP A 99 0.62 -20.11 10.90
C ASP A 99 1.65 -19.13 11.48
N SER A 100 1.26 -17.85 11.61
CA SER A 100 2.02 -16.78 12.25
C SER A 100 3.34 -16.44 11.55
N ASP A 101 3.46 -16.72 10.25
CA ASP A 101 4.65 -16.52 9.45
C ASP A 101 4.77 -15.11 8.84
N GLY A 102 3.72 -14.30 8.97
CA GLY A 102 3.66 -12.92 8.50
C GLY A 102 3.54 -12.79 6.98
N LYS A 103 3.17 -13.85 6.26
CA LYS A 103 2.95 -13.88 4.82
C LYS A 103 1.60 -14.49 4.52
N TRP A 104 1.01 -14.09 3.39
CA TRP A 104 -0.19 -14.74 2.93
C TRP A 104 0.12 -16.14 2.39
N THR A 105 -0.37 -17.16 3.06
CA THR A 105 -0.20 -18.54 2.64
C THR A 105 -1.32 -18.96 1.67
N THR A 106 -0.91 -19.31 0.45
CA THR A 106 -1.81 -19.84 -0.57
C THR A 106 -2.21 -21.29 -0.27
N GLY A 107 -3.35 -21.70 -0.79
CA GLY A 107 -3.81 -23.08 -0.70
C GLY A 107 -2.89 -24.03 -1.46
N ASP A 108 -2.82 -25.27 -0.98
CA ASP A 108 -2.10 -26.36 -1.62
C ASP A 108 -3.10 -27.46 -1.97
N PHE A 109 -3.29 -27.69 -3.28
CA PHE A 109 -4.21 -28.71 -3.78
C PHE A 109 -3.76 -30.13 -3.43
N ASN A 110 -2.46 -30.42 -3.47
CA ASN A 110 -1.93 -31.75 -3.19
C ASN A 110 -2.02 -32.09 -1.70
N ALA A 111 -1.78 -31.09 -0.85
CA ALA A 111 -1.90 -31.24 0.61
C ALA A 111 -3.33 -31.05 1.13
N GLY A 112 -4.30 -30.72 0.26
CA GLY A 112 -5.69 -30.43 0.67
C GLY A 112 -5.85 -29.21 1.58
N ARG A 113 -4.86 -28.31 1.60
CA ARG A 113 -4.83 -27.13 2.48
C ARG A 113 -5.50 -25.95 1.79
N GLN A 114 -6.50 -25.37 2.44
CA GLN A 114 -7.14 -24.14 1.95
C GLN A 114 -6.19 -22.93 2.10
N PRO A 115 -6.30 -21.91 1.24
CA PRO A 115 -5.59 -20.65 1.45
C PRO A 115 -6.04 -20.00 2.76
N GLU A 116 -5.19 -19.16 3.30
CA GLU A 116 -5.55 -18.39 4.49
C GLU A 116 -6.77 -17.50 4.24
N PRO A 117 -7.66 -17.36 5.25
CA PRO A 117 -8.85 -16.55 5.13
C PRO A 117 -8.51 -15.10 4.82
N VAL A 118 -9.39 -14.47 4.04
CA VAL A 118 -9.27 -13.07 3.65
C VAL A 118 -10.61 -12.40 3.79
N THR A 119 -10.63 -11.26 4.49
CA THR A 119 -11.79 -10.37 4.59
C THR A 119 -11.46 -8.99 4.03
N TYR A 120 -12.40 -8.40 3.30
CA TYR A 120 -12.28 -7.06 2.72
C TYR A 120 -13.13 -6.08 3.51
N TYR A 121 -12.60 -4.86 3.66
CA TYR A 121 -13.41 -3.77 4.19
C TYR A 121 -14.57 -3.50 3.21
N PRO A 122 -15.81 -3.30 3.69
CA PRO A 122 -17.00 -3.29 2.85
C PRO A 122 -17.06 -2.13 1.85
N ASP A 123 -16.39 -1.02 2.16
CA ASP A 123 -16.40 0.21 1.39
C ASP A 123 -15.03 0.57 0.79
N GLU A 124 -15.03 1.50 -0.17
CA GLU A 124 -13.80 2.06 -0.75
C GLU A 124 -13.41 3.34 0.01
N LEU A 125 -12.14 3.45 0.39
CA LEU A 125 -11.62 4.57 1.17
C LEU A 125 -11.04 5.63 0.23
N GLU A 126 -11.63 6.81 0.19
CA GLU A 126 -11.10 7.95 -0.55
C GLU A 126 -10.19 8.79 0.37
N VAL A 127 -8.88 8.70 0.15
CA VAL A 127 -7.88 9.49 0.88
C VAL A 127 -7.59 10.77 0.09
N LYS A 128 -7.63 11.91 0.78
CA LYS A 128 -7.29 13.22 0.22
C LYS A 128 -6.03 13.76 0.88
N ILE A 129 -5.42 14.74 0.20
CA ILE A 129 -4.27 15.50 0.70
C ILE A 129 -4.67 16.18 2.02
N ASN A 130 -3.78 16.14 3.01
CA ASN A 130 -3.95 16.73 4.33
C ASN A 130 -5.17 16.21 5.12
N TRP A 131 -5.65 14.99 4.83
CA TRP A 131 -6.73 14.35 5.58
C TRP A 131 -6.18 13.21 6.44
N ALA A 132 -6.67 13.12 7.68
CA ALA A 132 -6.49 11.95 8.54
C ALA A 132 -7.82 11.19 8.60
N LEU A 133 -7.88 10.02 7.95
CA LEU A 133 -9.06 9.18 7.93
C LEU A 133 -8.96 8.14 9.05
N GLU A 134 -9.95 8.08 9.93
CA GLU A 134 -10.08 7.02 10.93
C GLU A 134 -11.23 6.09 10.54
N GLN A 135 -10.99 4.78 10.60
CA GLN A 135 -12.00 3.77 10.31
C GLN A 135 -11.99 2.67 11.35
N ASP A 136 -13.16 2.32 11.85
CA ASP A 136 -13.35 1.13 12.66
C ASP A 136 -13.71 -0.04 11.74
N TRP A 137 -13.05 -1.18 11.94
CA TRP A 137 -13.27 -2.39 11.17
C TRP A 137 -13.40 -3.62 12.07
N ASP A 138 -14.62 -4.13 12.13
CA ASP A 138 -14.90 -5.44 12.69
C ASP A 138 -14.49 -6.54 11.69
N ILE A 139 -13.51 -7.34 12.09
CA ILE A 139 -12.97 -8.47 11.34
C ILE A 139 -13.34 -9.81 11.98
N GLY A 140 -14.41 -9.89 12.77
CA GLY A 140 -14.88 -11.15 13.35
C GLY A 140 -15.37 -12.16 12.30
N GLU A 141 -15.88 -11.69 11.17
CA GLU A 141 -16.31 -12.57 10.07
C GLU A 141 -15.19 -12.78 9.04
N MET A 142 -14.78 -14.04 8.88
CA MET A 142 -13.80 -14.46 7.87
C MET A 142 -14.45 -14.68 6.50
N TYR A 143 -13.67 -14.54 5.43
CA TYR A 143 -14.09 -14.77 4.03
C TYR A 143 -15.14 -13.79 3.49
N VAL A 144 -15.19 -12.58 4.04
CA VAL A 144 -16.16 -11.56 3.61
C VAL A 144 -15.58 -10.72 2.47
N LYS A 145 -16.31 -10.63 1.35
CA LYS A 145 -15.99 -9.73 0.24
C LYS A 145 -17.24 -9.12 -0.37
N ASN A 146 -17.34 -7.79 -0.36
CA ASN A 146 -18.41 -7.09 -1.05
C ASN A 146 -18.20 -7.18 -2.58
N VAL A 147 -19.07 -7.94 -3.26
CA VAL A 147 -19.00 -8.21 -4.70
C VAL A 147 -19.18 -6.93 -5.54
N SER A 148 -19.84 -5.91 -4.98
CA SER A 148 -20.07 -4.61 -5.63
C SER A 148 -18.78 -3.84 -5.92
N LEU A 149 -17.70 -4.14 -5.19
CA LEU A 149 -16.38 -3.54 -5.39
C LEU A 149 -15.61 -4.16 -6.57
N ARG A 150 -16.12 -5.23 -7.21
CA ARG A 150 -15.49 -5.79 -8.41
C ARG A 150 -15.67 -4.82 -9.58
N SER A 151 -14.58 -4.34 -10.15
CA SER A 151 -14.62 -3.64 -11.43
C SER A 151 -15.18 -4.61 -12.48
N LYS A 152 -16.42 -4.38 -12.92
CA LYS A 152 -16.94 -5.09 -14.09
C LYS A 152 -16.15 -4.57 -15.29
N PRO A 153 -15.52 -5.44 -16.11
CA PRO A 153 -15.04 -4.98 -17.39
C PRO A 153 -16.24 -4.47 -18.20
N THR A 154 -16.27 -3.18 -18.47
CA THR A 154 -17.25 -2.58 -19.38
C THR A 154 -16.92 -3.09 -20.78
N THR A 155 -17.55 -4.20 -21.18
CA THR A 155 -17.55 -4.63 -22.58
C THR A 155 -18.36 -3.60 -23.37
N ARG A 156 -17.70 -2.57 -23.90
CA ARG A 156 -18.26 -1.80 -25.02
C ARG A 156 -18.18 -2.71 -26.24
N ARG A 157 -19.35 -3.11 -26.74
CA ARG A 157 -19.53 -3.86 -27.98
C ARG A 157 -19.63 -2.88 -29.15
#